data_AF-A0A967VR10-F1
#
_entry.id   AF-A0A967VR10-F1
#
_cell.length_a   1.000
_cell.length_b   1.000
_cell.length_c   1.000
_cell.angle_alpha   90.00
_cell.angle_beta   90.00
_cell.angle_gamma   90.00
#
_symmetry.space_group_name_H-M   'P 1'
#
loop_
_entity.id
_entity.type
_entity.pdbx_description
1 polymer ?
#
loop_
_entity_poly.entity_id
_entity_poly.type
_entity_poly.pdbx_seq_one_letter_code
_entity_poly.pdbx_strand_id
1 'polypeptide(L)'
;DYRSGRVRDMERVTARAHAAGAIVVWDLCHSAGVFPVELDRLGADLAVGCTYKYLNGGPGAPAFLYAARRHHDRIEQPLMGWWGHRRPFGFERDHDPDPGIRRFLCGTQPVLS
;
A
#
# COMPACT_ATOMS: atom_id res chain seq x y z
N ASP A 1 -0.14 -15.71 9.75
CA ASP A 1 0.60 -16.72 8.95
C ASP A 1 -0.43 -17.39 8.07
N TYR A 2 -0.25 -17.28 6.75
CA TYR A 2 -1.16 -17.80 5.74
C TYR A 2 -1.49 -19.29 5.93
N ARG A 3 -0.56 -20.06 6.50
CA ARG A 3 -0.74 -21.50 6.76
C ARG A 3 -1.66 -21.78 7.94
N SER A 4 -1.56 -20.95 8.98
CA SER A 4 -2.27 -21.16 10.25
C SER A 4 -3.67 -20.54 10.29
N GLY A 5 -3.98 -19.60 9.39
CA GLY A 5 -5.20 -18.78 9.46
C GLY A 5 -5.28 -17.84 10.67
N ARG A 6 -4.26 -17.77 11.53
CA ARG A 6 -4.30 -16.91 12.73
C ARG A 6 -4.41 -15.44 12.36
N VAL A 7 -5.49 -14.82 12.83
CA VAL A 7 -5.74 -13.38 12.75
C VAL A 7 -4.95 -12.65 13.84
N ARG A 8 -4.32 -11.54 13.46
CA ARG A 8 -3.61 -10.66 14.39
C ARG A 8 -4.53 -9.50 14.80
N ASP A 9 -4.47 -9.13 16.07
CA ASP A 9 -5.07 -7.90 16.57
C ASP A 9 -4.28 -6.70 16.02
N MET A 10 -4.79 -6.10 14.95
CA MET A 10 -4.12 -5.00 14.26
C MET A 10 -3.99 -3.76 15.15
N GLU A 11 -5.00 -3.47 15.95
CA GLU A 11 -5.02 -2.29 16.84
C GLU A 11 -3.91 -2.42 17.88
N ARG A 12 -3.89 -3.55 18.60
CA ARG A 12 -2.89 -3.80 19.64
C ARG A 12 -1.48 -3.87 19.09
N VAL A 13 -1.27 -4.51 17.94
CA VAL A 13 0.06 -4.61 17.34
C VAL A 13 0.55 -3.25 16.85
N THR A 14 -0.31 -2.48 16.18
CA THR A 14 0.04 -1.14 15.68
C THR A 14 0.38 -0.20 16.82
N ALA A 15 -0.48 -0.13 17.85
CA ALA A 15 -0.24 0.69 19.03
C ALA A 15 1.08 0.35 19.75
N ARG A 16 1.40 -0.95 19.88
CA ARG A 16 2.67 -1.39 20.51
C ARG A 16 3.90 -1.02 19.69
N ALA A 17 3.83 -1.13 18.36
CA ALA A 17 4.93 -0.75 17.49
C ALA A 17 5.16 0.76 17.54
N HIS A 18 4.09 1.55 17.48
CA HIS A 18 4.15 3.01 17.60
C HIS A 18 4.70 3.47 18.96
N ALA A 19 4.30 2.81 20.05
CA ALA A 19 4.85 3.09 21.39
C ALA A 19 6.37 2.83 21.48
N ALA A 20 6.91 1.97 20.61
CA ALA A 20 8.34 1.71 20.49
C ALA A 20 9.03 2.59 19.42
N GLY A 21 8.32 3.53 18.80
CA GLY A 21 8.83 4.39 17.73
C GLY A 21 8.98 3.69 16.36
N ALA A 22 8.43 2.49 16.21
CA ALA A 22 8.47 1.75 14.95
C ALA A 22 7.26 2.07 14.06
N ILE A 23 7.44 1.95 12.75
CA ILE A 23 6.33 1.93 11.77
C ILE A 23 5.83 0.50 11.56
N VAL A 24 4.60 0.35 11.07
CA VAL A 24 3.99 -0.94 10.76
C VAL A 24 3.58 -1.06 9.31
N VAL A 25 4.01 -2.15 8.68
CA VAL A 25 3.54 -2.57 7.36
C VAL A 25 2.66 -3.80 7.51
N TRP A 26 1.39 -3.70 7.09
CA TRP A 26 0.45 -4.81 7.11
C TRP A 26 0.34 -5.49 5.73
N ASP A 27 0.55 -6.80 5.68
CA ASP A 27 0.13 -7.63 4.54
C ASP A 27 -1.31 -8.06 4.74
N LEU A 28 -2.18 -7.67 3.80
CA LEU A 28 -3.62 -7.88 3.81
C LEU A 28 -4.08 -8.92 2.79
N CYS A 29 -3.18 -9.72 2.20
CA CYS A 29 -3.53 -10.68 1.16
C CYS A 29 -4.62 -11.69 1.58
N HIS A 30 -4.70 -12.02 2.87
CA HIS A 30 -5.73 -12.91 3.44
C HIS A 30 -6.72 -12.16 4.35
N SER A 31 -6.89 -10.85 4.14
CA SER A 31 -7.71 -9.99 5.00
C SER A 31 -8.63 -9.08 4.19
N ALA A 32 -8.11 -8.44 3.14
CA ALA A 32 -8.91 -7.62 2.24
C ALA A 32 -9.97 -8.46 1.53
N GLY A 33 -11.24 -8.04 1.63
CA GLY A 33 -12.38 -8.78 1.11
C GLY A 33 -12.87 -9.94 1.99
N VAL A 34 -12.23 -10.19 3.14
CA VAL A 34 -12.60 -11.29 4.06
C VAL A 34 -13.29 -10.76 5.32
N PHE A 35 -12.75 -9.70 5.93
CA PHE A 35 -13.29 -9.07 7.13
C PHE A 35 -13.06 -7.55 7.09
N PRO A 36 -13.76 -6.75 7.92
CA PRO A 36 -13.54 -5.32 7.98
C PRO A 36 -12.08 -4.97 8.35
N VAL A 37 -11.45 -4.10 7.56
CA VAL A 37 -10.11 -3.58 7.82
C VAL A 37 -10.16 -2.05 7.77
N GLU A 38 -9.99 -1.40 8.91
CA GLU A 38 -10.13 0.06 9.06
C GLU A 38 -8.77 0.72 9.25
N LEU A 39 -7.95 0.75 8.19
CA LEU A 39 -6.54 1.17 8.26
C LEU A 39 -6.32 2.57 8.87
N ASP A 40 -7.15 3.55 8.47
CA ASP A 40 -7.09 4.91 9.01
C ASP A 40 -7.43 4.94 10.51
N ARG A 41 -8.51 4.26 10.93
CA ARG A 41 -8.92 4.18 12.35
C ARG A 41 -7.86 3.51 13.21
N LEU A 42 -7.28 2.44 12.70
CA LEU A 42 -6.30 1.60 13.39
C LEU A 42 -4.89 2.21 13.39
N GLY A 43 -4.69 3.34 12.70
CA GLY A 43 -3.40 3.99 12.61
C GLY A 43 -2.35 3.19 11.83
N ALA A 44 -2.73 2.31 10.91
CA ALA A 44 -1.76 1.61 10.06
C ALA A 44 -0.87 2.63 9.31
N ASP A 45 0.43 2.37 9.16
CA ASP A 45 1.35 3.26 8.43
C ASP A 45 1.34 2.95 6.95
N LEU A 46 1.58 1.68 6.63
CA LEU A 46 1.59 1.14 5.28
C LEU A 46 0.82 -0.18 5.27
N ALA A 47 0.21 -0.49 4.14
CA ALA A 47 -0.31 -1.83 3.91
C ALA A 47 -0.19 -2.21 2.44
N VAL A 48 -0.14 -3.51 2.17
CA VAL A 48 -0.13 -4.09 0.83
C VAL A 48 -1.11 -5.23 0.78
N GLY A 49 -1.60 -5.57 -0.40
CA GLY A 49 -2.41 -6.76 -0.57
C GLY A 49 -2.62 -7.11 -2.03
N CYS A 50 -3.15 -8.30 -2.26
CA CYS A 50 -3.51 -8.79 -3.58
C CYS A 50 -5.00 -8.61 -3.86
N THR A 51 -5.34 -8.46 -5.13
CA THR A 51 -6.73 -8.49 -5.59
C THR A 51 -7.15 -9.84 -6.17
N TYR A 52 -6.19 -10.68 -6.56
CA TYR A 52 -6.46 -12.00 -7.17
C TYR A 52 -6.98 -13.08 -6.20
N LYS A 53 -7.00 -12.82 -4.88
CA LYS A 53 -7.51 -13.76 -3.86
C LYS A 53 -8.98 -13.49 -3.56
N TYR A 54 -9.31 -13.10 -2.33
CA TYR A 54 -10.69 -12.93 -1.86
C TYR A 54 -11.43 -11.74 -2.50
N LEU A 55 -10.71 -10.86 -3.19
CA LEU A 55 -11.30 -9.80 -4.01
C LEU A 55 -11.64 -10.27 -5.44
N ASN A 56 -11.33 -11.53 -5.80
CA ASN A 56 -11.73 -12.19 -7.04
C ASN A 56 -11.32 -11.47 -8.33
N GLY A 57 -10.18 -10.76 -8.33
CA GLY A 57 -9.71 -9.99 -9.49
C GLY A 57 -9.23 -10.82 -10.69
N GLY A 58 -9.10 -12.14 -10.56
CA GLY A 58 -8.58 -13.02 -11.60
C GLY A 58 -7.06 -13.29 -11.51
N PRO A 59 -6.52 -14.21 -12.32
CA PRO A 59 -5.13 -14.66 -12.22
C PRO A 59 -4.15 -13.50 -12.41
N GLY A 60 -3.30 -13.25 -11.41
CA GLY A 60 -2.26 -12.23 -11.49
C GLY A 60 -2.74 -10.77 -11.45
N ALA A 61 -4.03 -10.54 -11.15
CA ALA A 61 -4.61 -9.20 -11.11
C ALA A 61 -3.82 -8.22 -10.22
N PRO A 62 -3.77 -6.92 -10.56
CA PRO A 62 -2.93 -5.93 -9.89
C PRO A 62 -3.08 -5.93 -8.37
N ALA A 63 -1.96 -5.94 -7.66
CA ALA A 63 -1.94 -5.72 -6.22
C ALA A 63 -2.36 -4.27 -5.88
N PHE A 64 -2.56 -4.00 -4.59
CA PHE A 64 -2.75 -2.66 -4.09
C PHE A 64 -1.71 -2.34 -3.01
N LEU A 65 -1.46 -1.06 -2.80
CA LEU A 65 -0.89 -0.57 -1.55
C LEU A 65 -1.75 0.53 -0.95
N TYR A 66 -1.57 0.70 0.35
CA TYR A 66 -2.01 1.83 1.15
C TYR A 66 -0.77 2.48 1.77
N ALA A 67 -0.74 3.80 1.76
CA ALA A 67 0.18 4.59 2.55
C ALA A 67 -0.59 5.69 3.26
N ALA A 68 -0.48 5.75 4.58
CA ALA A 68 -1.19 6.75 5.37
C ALA A 68 -0.78 8.17 4.96
N ARG A 69 -1.77 9.06 4.82
CA ARG A 69 -1.55 10.46 4.39
C ARG A 69 -0.47 11.20 5.19
N ARG A 70 -0.36 10.91 6.50
CA ARG A 70 0.66 11.49 7.38
C ARG A 70 2.11 11.21 6.96
N HIS A 71 2.32 10.22 6.09
CA HIS A 71 3.65 9.86 5.57
C HIS A 71 3.94 10.49 4.20
N HIS A 72 2.95 11.04 3.48
CA HIS A 72 3.12 11.46 2.08
C HIS A 72 4.19 12.55 1.89
N ASP A 73 4.37 13.44 2.86
CA ASP A 73 5.38 14.51 2.82
C ASP A 73 6.83 14.02 2.99
N ARG A 74 7.03 12.79 3.51
CA ARG A 74 8.36 12.28 3.89
C ARG A 74 8.71 10.92 3.28
N ILE A 75 7.70 10.19 2.80
CA ILE A 75 7.90 8.84 2.31
C ILE A 75 8.48 8.86 0.90
N GLU A 76 9.59 8.17 0.75
CA GLU A 76 10.24 7.94 -0.53
C GLU A 76 10.15 6.46 -0.88
N GLN A 77 10.06 6.17 -2.18
CA GLN A 77 9.97 4.81 -2.69
C GLN A 77 10.99 4.67 -3.84
N PRO A 78 11.77 3.59 -3.89
CA PRO A 78 12.92 3.49 -4.80
C PRO A 78 12.53 3.15 -6.25
N LEU A 79 11.29 2.74 -6.51
CA LEU A 79 10.76 2.40 -7.82
C LEU A 79 10.12 3.64 -8.48
N MET A 80 10.95 4.67 -8.70
CA MET A 80 10.53 5.96 -9.28
C MET A 80 10.22 5.82 -10.77
N GLY A 81 8.96 5.52 -11.10
CA GLY A 81 8.49 5.43 -12.47
C GLY A 81 7.65 6.63 -12.92
N TRP A 82 7.49 6.76 -14.24
CA TRP A 82 6.83 7.91 -14.86
C TRP A 82 5.37 8.11 -14.43
N TRP A 83 4.64 7.07 -14.01
CA TRP A 83 3.27 7.21 -13.49
C TRP A 83 3.21 7.87 -12.10
N GLY A 84 4.30 7.77 -11.33
CA GLY A 84 4.42 8.40 -10.02
C GLY A 84 4.89 9.85 -10.06
N HIS A 85 5.27 10.35 -11.25
CA HIS A 85 5.64 11.74 -11.47
C HIS A 85 4.41 12.67 -11.38
N ARG A 86 4.58 13.88 -10.85
CA ARG A 86 3.53 14.92 -10.78
C ARG A 86 3.03 15.33 -12.16
N ARG A 87 3.91 15.28 -13.17
CA ARG A 87 3.59 15.53 -14.59
C ARG A 87 4.11 14.37 -15.47
N PRO A 88 3.41 13.23 -15.57
CA PRO A 88 3.91 12.03 -16.27
C PRO A 88 4.28 12.23 -17.74
N PHE A 89 3.68 13.23 -18.39
CA PHE A 89 3.92 13.57 -19.81
C PHE A 89 4.74 14.84 -19.98
N GLY A 90 5.30 15.40 -18.90
CA GLY A 90 6.16 16.58 -18.97
C GLY A 90 7.58 16.27 -19.48
N PHE A 91 8.00 14.99 -19.44
CA PHE A 91 9.33 14.53 -19.84
C PHE A 91 10.48 15.35 -19.23
N GLU A 92 10.29 15.77 -17.98
CA GLU A 92 11.31 16.49 -17.20
C GLU A 92 12.47 15.56 -16.85
N ARG A 93 13.67 16.13 -16.75
CA ARG A 93 14.87 15.37 -16.42
C ARG A 93 14.86 14.85 -14.99
N ASP A 94 14.43 15.70 -14.07
CA ASP A 94 14.43 15.39 -12.64
C ASP A 94 13.10 14.76 -12.26
N HIS A 95 13.12 13.80 -11.33
CA HIS A 95 11.89 13.18 -10.85
C HIS A 95 11.22 14.06 -9.80
N ASP A 96 10.04 14.55 -10.12
CA ASP A 96 9.15 15.29 -9.24
C ASP A 96 7.97 14.39 -8.83
N PRO A 97 8.00 13.73 -7.66
CA PRO A 97 6.97 12.77 -7.27
C PRO A 97 5.64 13.47 -7.00
N ASP A 98 4.53 12.79 -7.34
CA ASP A 98 3.19 13.24 -6.96
C ASP A 98 3.10 13.48 -5.43
N PRO A 99 2.39 14.52 -4.95
CA PRO A 99 2.31 14.80 -3.53
C PRO A 99 1.46 13.79 -2.75
N GLY A 100 0.64 12.99 -3.42
CA GLY A 100 -0.24 11.99 -2.81
C GLY A 100 0.15 10.55 -3.12
N ILE A 101 -0.81 9.64 -2.95
CA ILE A 101 -0.62 8.19 -3.11
C ILE A 101 -0.12 7.79 -4.51
N ARG A 102 -0.36 8.62 -5.54
CA ARG A 102 0.08 8.30 -6.91
C ARG A 102 1.60 8.19 -7.03
N ARG A 103 2.39 8.78 -6.11
CA ARG A 103 3.86 8.65 -6.09
C ARG A 103 4.39 7.23 -6.03
N PHE A 104 3.55 6.30 -5.59
CA PHE A 104 3.87 4.87 -5.53
C PHE A 104 3.56 4.12 -6.82
N LEU A 105 2.93 4.78 -7.81
CA LEU A 105 2.83 4.24 -9.15
C LEU A 105 4.20 4.28 -9.82
N CYS A 106 4.47 3.30 -10.69
CA CYS A 106 5.75 3.16 -11.36
C CYS A 106 5.57 3.22 -12.88
N GLY A 107 5.27 2.08 -13.50
CA GLY A 107 5.10 1.95 -14.95
C GLY A 107 3.65 1.91 -15.42
N THR A 108 3.50 1.71 -16.73
CA THR A 108 2.20 1.41 -17.36
C THR A 108 1.61 0.16 -16.71
N GLN A 109 0.37 0.26 -16.25
CA GLN A 109 -0.34 -0.88 -15.65
C GLN A 109 -1.01 -1.74 -16.73
N PRO A 110 -1.12 -3.06 -16.54
CA PRO A 110 -1.88 -3.90 -17.44
C PRO A 110 -3.39 -3.58 -17.29
N VAL A 111 -3.94 -2.88 -18.28
CA VAL A 111 -5.31 -2.33 -18.21
C VAL A 111 -6.38 -3.43 -18.12
N LEU A 112 -6.11 -4.61 -18.65
CA LEU A 112 -7.07 -5.73 -18.69
C LEU A 112 -6.87 -6.76 -17.56
N SER A 113 -5.62 -7.08 -17.23
CA SER A 113 -5.22 -8.03 -16.17
C SER A 113 -3.70 -8.01 -15.97
#